data_AF-A1A2T0-F1
#
_entry.id   AF-A1A2T0-F1
#
_cell.length_a   1.000
_cell.length_b   1.000
_cell.length_c   1.000
_cell.angle_alpha   90.00
_cell.angle_beta   90.00
_cell.angle_gamma   90.00
#
_symmetry.space_group_name_H-M   'P 1'
#
loop_
_entity.id
_entity.type
_entity.pdbx_description
1 polymer ?
#
loop_
_entity_poly.entity_id
_entity_poly.type
_entity_poly.pdbx_seq_one_letter_code
_entity_poly.pdbx_strand_id
1 'polypeptide(L)'
;MLNEERSFSSLEEVTKLLIAAEGKTFRELDETGRGDSAGNKGSLGNIIEESVLHYPVNSDAEADILVGDTRYELKVTPLKHSGKGKRTKTVAKERLVLDIINYENLPKENFEDSRFWNKSKNIIMVYYYDDREDKKTQSRLDCKVLKSVVLHYDENDLATIRDDWETIHEKVASGHANQLSESDTNYLAACTKGANASSMRDAPAPAGSGKARIRAKQRAFSFKSSFMTSIAERALVSRIEEYSLPIPSNQTLSEFLWQQMSPYIGRSVDDIALRLGISKSDSKASKSRLVMKMVGAEGRSVDTIEQFRKANVTKLKTVVLYPDGLPKENMSFRQITEEEWQGLASFDAKWEDSFLYEYFEENKFFIVSFKSPVPYSQHVAGNDRLVGGFLWNMPEKDIEQYVRPVWERLHELMLSGGSVHYGRGTNLLPGASFNGVCHLRPKGQNSDDVARLPNGESITKQCFWLDRHYVAELIRENQKVNGNVK
;
A
#
# COMPACT_ATOMS: atom_id res chain seq x y z
N MET A 1 -18.97 -32.77 -13.30
CA MET A 1 -18.46 -32.89 -14.68
C MET A 1 -17.55 -31.71 -14.88
N LEU A 2 -16.30 -31.95 -15.27
CA LEU A 2 -15.33 -30.89 -15.57
C LEU A 2 -15.86 -30.10 -16.79
N ASN A 3 -15.92 -28.77 -16.70
CA ASN A 3 -16.37 -27.93 -17.81
C ASN A 3 -15.37 -28.03 -18.98
N GLU A 4 -15.64 -28.92 -19.92
CA GLU A 4 -14.90 -29.03 -21.20
C GLU A 4 -14.89 -27.70 -21.97
N GLU A 5 -15.90 -26.85 -21.75
CA GLU A 5 -16.06 -25.52 -22.38
C GLU A 5 -14.97 -24.52 -22.02
N ARG A 6 -14.12 -24.78 -21.01
CA ARG A 6 -13.02 -23.89 -20.59
C ARG A 6 -11.65 -24.50 -20.83
N SER A 7 -11.60 -25.61 -21.57
CA SER A 7 -10.38 -26.34 -21.86
C SER A 7 -9.79 -25.88 -23.19
N PHE A 8 -8.53 -25.45 -23.15
CA PHE A 8 -7.75 -25.06 -24.32
C PHE A 8 -6.63 -26.07 -24.56
N SER A 9 -6.24 -26.22 -25.82
CA SER A 9 -5.21 -27.18 -26.22
C SER A 9 -3.82 -26.76 -25.75
N SER A 10 -3.58 -25.45 -25.64
CA SER A 10 -2.29 -24.88 -25.25
C SER A 10 -2.45 -23.45 -24.72
N LEU A 11 -1.45 -22.98 -23.98
CA LEU A 11 -1.38 -21.58 -23.56
C LEU A 11 -1.13 -20.65 -24.76
N GLU A 12 -0.50 -21.16 -25.83
CA GLU A 12 -0.29 -20.45 -27.08
C GLU A 12 -1.62 -20.11 -27.77
N GLU A 13 -2.58 -21.04 -27.76
CA GLU A 13 -3.93 -20.81 -28.28
C GLU A 13 -4.62 -19.65 -27.56
N VAL A 14 -4.65 -19.69 -26.22
CA VAL A 14 -5.22 -18.62 -25.38
C VAL A 14 -4.52 -17.29 -25.65
N THR A 15 -3.19 -17.30 -25.68
CA THR A 15 -2.38 -16.09 -25.89
C THR A 15 -2.63 -15.50 -27.28
N LYS A 16 -2.80 -16.33 -28.31
CA LYS A 16 -3.09 -15.88 -29.68
C LYS A 16 -4.44 -15.19 -29.79
N LEU A 17 -5.47 -15.71 -29.12
CA LEU A 17 -6.80 -15.08 -29.04
C LEU A 17 -6.72 -13.71 -28.36
N LEU A 18 -6.01 -13.63 -27.23
CA LEU A 18 -5.84 -12.38 -26.48
C LEU A 18 -4.99 -11.35 -27.24
N ILE A 19 -3.94 -11.77 -27.94
CA ILE A 19 -3.15 -10.89 -28.81
C ILE A 19 -4.00 -10.35 -29.95
N ALA A 20 -4.92 -11.14 -30.51
CA ALA A 20 -5.83 -10.67 -31.56
C ALA A 20 -6.85 -9.62 -31.07
N ALA A 21 -7.03 -9.50 -29.75
CA ALA A 21 -7.84 -8.46 -29.12
C ALA A 21 -7.04 -7.17 -28.85
N GLU A 22 -5.70 -7.21 -28.81
CA GLU A 22 -4.86 -6.04 -28.59
C GLU A 22 -5.12 -4.94 -29.65
N GLY A 23 -5.31 -3.70 -29.19
CA GLY A 23 -5.63 -2.55 -30.03
C GLY A 23 -7.12 -2.34 -30.31
N LYS A 24 -7.98 -3.34 -30.09
CA LYS A 24 -9.44 -3.22 -30.22
C LYS A 24 -10.06 -2.66 -28.95
N THR A 25 -11.15 -1.91 -29.12
CA THR A 25 -11.99 -1.46 -28.01
C THR A 25 -12.81 -2.62 -27.46
N PHE A 26 -13.16 -2.58 -26.18
CA PHE A 26 -14.08 -3.59 -25.61
C PHE A 26 -15.45 -3.57 -26.31
N ARG A 27 -15.88 -2.41 -26.85
CA ARG A 27 -17.10 -2.30 -27.65
C ARG A 27 -17.02 -3.08 -28.96
N GLU A 28 -15.89 -3.02 -29.66
CA GLU A 28 -15.67 -3.81 -30.88
C GLU A 28 -15.57 -5.31 -30.59
N LEU A 29 -15.15 -5.67 -29.38
CA LEU A 29 -15.03 -7.06 -28.94
C LEU A 29 -16.34 -7.65 -28.43
N ASP A 30 -17.29 -6.85 -27.93
CA ASP A 30 -18.49 -7.34 -27.26
C ASP A 30 -19.54 -7.90 -28.25
N GLU A 31 -19.40 -9.18 -28.58
CA GLU A 31 -20.35 -9.91 -29.44
C GLU A 31 -21.68 -10.20 -28.73
N THR A 32 -21.72 -10.08 -27.39
CA THR A 32 -22.86 -10.48 -26.55
C THR A 32 -23.74 -9.30 -26.12
N GLY A 33 -23.29 -8.07 -26.30
CA GLY A 33 -23.96 -6.85 -25.85
C GLY A 33 -23.98 -6.67 -24.32
N ARG A 34 -23.14 -7.40 -23.57
CA ARG A 34 -23.09 -7.33 -22.10
C ARG A 34 -22.52 -6.02 -21.58
N GLY A 35 -21.67 -5.37 -22.37
CA GLY A 35 -21.00 -4.13 -22.00
C GLY A 35 -21.97 -2.99 -21.72
N ASP A 36 -23.05 -2.91 -22.50
CA ASP A 36 -24.07 -1.86 -22.39
C ASP A 36 -25.16 -2.19 -21.33
N SER A 37 -25.12 -3.39 -20.74
CA SER A 37 -25.99 -3.77 -19.61
C SER A 37 -25.58 -3.01 -18.35
N ALA A 38 -26.39 -2.02 -17.94
CA ALA A 38 -26.09 -1.13 -16.83
C ALA A 38 -25.82 -1.89 -15.51
N GLY A 39 -24.71 -1.54 -14.82
CA GLY A 39 -24.44 -1.94 -13.44
C GLY A 39 -23.34 -2.98 -13.22
N ASN A 40 -22.80 -3.63 -14.26
CA ASN A 40 -21.76 -4.65 -14.09
C ASN A 40 -20.35 -4.08 -13.98
N LYS A 41 -19.85 -3.93 -12.75
CA LYS A 41 -18.46 -3.50 -12.49
C LYS A 41 -17.42 -4.39 -13.18
N GLY A 42 -17.70 -5.68 -13.36
CA GLY A 42 -16.87 -6.67 -14.06
C GLY A 42 -17.12 -6.83 -15.57
N SER A 43 -17.90 -5.94 -16.22
CA SER A 43 -18.32 -6.12 -17.61
C SER A 43 -17.19 -6.34 -18.62
N LEU A 44 -16.03 -5.71 -18.42
CA LEU A 44 -14.89 -5.87 -19.32
C LEU A 44 -14.25 -7.26 -19.23
N GLY A 45 -14.23 -7.87 -18.04
CA GLY A 45 -13.77 -9.25 -17.85
C GLY A 45 -14.63 -10.22 -18.65
N ASN A 46 -15.94 -10.13 -18.44
CA ASN A 46 -16.93 -10.96 -19.12
C ASN A 46 -16.84 -10.86 -20.66
N ILE A 47 -16.53 -9.69 -21.22
CA ILE A 47 -16.34 -9.53 -22.67
C ILE A 47 -15.14 -10.35 -23.16
N ILE A 48 -14.03 -10.34 -22.42
CA ILE A 48 -12.87 -11.16 -22.80
C ILE A 48 -13.20 -12.65 -22.65
N GLU A 49 -13.88 -13.05 -21.59
CA GLU A 49 -14.29 -14.45 -21.36
C GLU A 49 -15.19 -14.98 -22.49
N GLU A 50 -16.28 -14.28 -22.80
CA GLU A 50 -17.29 -14.79 -23.73
C GLU A 50 -17.03 -14.44 -25.19
N SER A 51 -16.54 -13.23 -25.46
CA SER A 51 -16.40 -12.74 -26.84
C SER A 51 -14.99 -12.90 -27.41
N VAL A 52 -13.97 -13.08 -26.57
CA VAL A 52 -12.59 -13.33 -27.04
C VAL A 52 -12.18 -14.78 -26.82
N LEU A 53 -12.52 -15.37 -25.67
CA LEU A 53 -12.15 -16.74 -25.31
C LEU A 53 -13.29 -17.75 -25.51
N HIS A 54 -14.50 -17.27 -25.81
CA HIS A 54 -15.65 -18.09 -26.21
C HIS A 54 -16.12 -19.12 -25.17
N TYR A 55 -15.99 -18.82 -23.87
CA TYR A 55 -16.62 -19.60 -22.79
C TYR A 55 -17.58 -18.76 -21.94
N PRO A 56 -18.65 -19.35 -21.39
CA PRO A 56 -19.65 -18.60 -20.62
C PRO A 56 -19.12 -18.10 -19.28
N VAL A 57 -19.55 -16.89 -18.88
CA VAL A 57 -19.31 -16.35 -17.53
C VAL A 57 -19.92 -17.30 -16.50
N ASN A 58 -19.18 -17.56 -15.43
CA ASN A 58 -19.60 -18.44 -14.34
C ASN A 58 -19.26 -17.83 -12.97
N SER A 59 -19.62 -18.54 -11.90
CA SER A 59 -19.36 -18.10 -10.51
C SER A 59 -18.51 -19.11 -9.76
N ASP A 60 -17.73 -19.92 -10.48
CA ASP A 60 -16.99 -21.02 -9.89
C ASP A 60 -15.90 -20.53 -8.94
N ALA A 61 -15.62 -21.36 -7.95
CA ALA A 61 -14.52 -21.12 -7.03
C ALA A 61 -13.16 -21.52 -7.63
N GLU A 62 -13.11 -22.03 -8.87
CA GLU A 62 -11.87 -22.43 -9.55
C GLU A 62 -11.43 -21.38 -10.56
N ALA A 63 -10.15 -21.42 -10.96
CA ALA A 63 -9.63 -20.53 -12.01
C ALA A 63 -10.28 -20.81 -13.38
N ASP A 64 -10.38 -19.75 -14.18
CA ASP A 64 -11.25 -19.65 -15.35
C ASP A 64 -10.85 -20.59 -16.49
N ILE A 65 -9.56 -20.69 -16.80
CA ILE A 65 -9.05 -21.33 -18.03
C ILE A 65 -8.29 -22.60 -17.66
N LEU A 66 -8.54 -23.72 -18.35
CA LEU A 66 -7.80 -24.97 -18.19
C LEU A 66 -6.93 -25.24 -19.43
N VAL A 67 -5.61 -25.40 -19.25
CA VAL A 67 -4.67 -25.80 -20.30
C VAL A 67 -3.93 -27.05 -19.83
N GLY A 68 -4.22 -28.19 -20.42
CA GLY A 68 -3.79 -29.49 -19.88
C GLY A 68 -4.30 -29.67 -18.45
N ASP A 69 -3.38 -29.83 -17.49
CA ASP A 69 -3.70 -29.93 -16.06
C ASP A 69 -3.51 -28.59 -15.30
N THR A 70 -3.14 -27.53 -16.00
CA THR A 70 -2.84 -26.22 -15.38
C THR A 70 -4.02 -25.28 -15.54
N ARG A 71 -4.50 -24.72 -14.42
CA ARG A 71 -5.51 -23.66 -14.42
C ARG A 71 -4.87 -22.27 -14.44
N TYR A 72 -5.51 -21.34 -15.16
CA TYR A 72 -5.15 -19.93 -15.26
C TYR A 72 -6.37 -19.06 -14.92
N GLU A 73 -6.20 -18.09 -14.06
CA GLU A 73 -7.20 -17.05 -13.75
C GLU A 73 -7.07 -15.92 -14.77
N LEU A 74 -8.18 -15.40 -15.29
CA LEU A 74 -8.17 -14.24 -16.18
C LEU A 74 -8.46 -12.97 -15.39
N LYS A 75 -7.61 -11.94 -15.52
CA LYS A 75 -7.80 -10.65 -14.86
C LYS A 75 -7.64 -9.49 -15.85
N VAL A 76 -8.74 -8.77 -16.08
CA VAL A 76 -8.71 -7.50 -16.80
C VAL A 76 -8.47 -6.36 -15.83
N THR A 77 -7.40 -5.57 -16.01
CA THR A 77 -7.01 -4.53 -15.04
C THR A 77 -6.68 -3.18 -15.72
N PRO A 78 -7.17 -2.06 -15.16
CA PRO A 78 -6.89 -0.74 -15.69
C PRO A 78 -5.52 -0.20 -15.28
N LEU A 79 -4.90 0.50 -16.22
CA LEU A 79 -3.73 1.35 -16.03
C LEU A 79 -4.12 2.82 -16.17
N LYS A 80 -3.27 3.70 -15.65
CA LYS A 80 -3.36 5.14 -15.84
C LYS A 80 -1.99 5.75 -16.10
N HIS A 81 -1.99 6.90 -16.75
CA HIS A 81 -0.81 7.75 -16.87
C HIS A 81 -0.61 8.59 -15.60
N SER A 82 0.62 8.64 -15.10
CA SER A 82 1.01 9.44 -13.92
C SER A 82 2.21 10.33 -14.25
N GLY A 83 2.17 11.60 -13.87
CA GLY A 83 3.21 12.58 -14.18
C GLY A 83 2.82 13.53 -15.33
N LYS A 84 3.78 14.36 -15.78
CA LYS A 84 3.56 15.35 -16.85
C LYS A 84 4.69 15.28 -17.90
N GLY A 85 4.32 15.41 -19.17
CA GLY A 85 5.26 15.50 -20.30
C GLY A 85 6.17 14.28 -20.43
N LYS A 86 7.49 14.50 -20.60
CA LYS A 86 8.49 13.41 -20.72
C LYS A 86 8.66 12.54 -19.47
N ARG A 87 7.96 12.85 -18.36
CA ARG A 87 7.99 12.09 -17.10
C ARG A 87 6.71 11.28 -16.87
N THR A 88 5.84 11.15 -17.87
CA THR A 88 4.65 10.32 -17.76
C THR A 88 5.05 8.85 -17.62
N LYS A 89 4.59 8.21 -16.55
CA LYS A 89 4.77 6.80 -16.23
C LYS A 89 3.45 6.06 -16.33
N THR A 90 3.53 4.77 -16.61
CA THR A 90 2.42 3.84 -16.53
C THR A 90 2.31 3.32 -15.11
N VAL A 91 1.15 3.47 -14.49
CA VAL A 91 0.88 2.93 -13.15
C VAL A 91 -0.43 2.17 -13.13
N ALA A 92 -0.53 1.15 -12.27
CA ALA A 92 -1.81 0.49 -12.04
C ALA A 92 -2.80 1.50 -11.48
N LYS A 93 -4.04 1.47 -11.98
CA LYS A 93 -5.09 2.39 -11.52
C LYS A 93 -5.69 1.95 -10.20
N GLU A 94 -5.68 0.65 -9.92
CA GLU A 94 -6.27 0.04 -8.74
C GLU A 94 -5.49 -1.21 -8.29
N ARG A 95 -5.82 -1.72 -7.10
CA ARG A 95 -5.36 -3.01 -6.58
C ARG A 95 -5.98 -4.17 -7.37
N LEU A 96 -5.33 -5.33 -7.42
CA LEU A 96 -5.91 -6.53 -8.04
C LEU A 96 -6.58 -7.41 -6.98
N VAL A 97 -7.92 -7.44 -6.96
CA VAL A 97 -8.69 -8.29 -6.05
C VAL A 97 -8.74 -9.74 -6.57
N LEU A 98 -8.47 -10.70 -5.69
CA LEU A 98 -8.31 -12.12 -6.04
C LEU A 98 -9.47 -12.96 -5.50
N ASP A 99 -9.52 -13.19 -4.19
CA ASP A 99 -10.53 -14.05 -3.58
C ASP A 99 -10.98 -13.54 -2.20
N ILE A 100 -12.22 -13.86 -1.83
CA ILE A 100 -12.76 -13.51 -0.50
C ILE A 100 -12.06 -14.35 0.56
N ILE A 101 -11.65 -13.71 1.66
CA ILE A 101 -11.06 -14.40 2.79
C ILE A 101 -12.18 -15.08 3.58
N ASN A 102 -12.16 -16.42 3.62
CA ASN A 102 -13.04 -17.19 4.49
C ASN A 102 -12.37 -17.37 5.86
N TYR A 103 -12.76 -16.56 6.85
CA TYR A 103 -12.13 -16.57 8.17
C TYR A 103 -12.26 -17.89 8.94
N GLU A 104 -13.28 -18.72 8.66
CA GLU A 104 -13.46 -20.01 9.34
C GLU A 104 -12.60 -21.13 8.73
N ASN A 105 -12.27 -21.02 7.44
CA ASN A 105 -11.49 -22.03 6.73
C ASN A 105 -10.03 -21.66 6.57
N LEU A 106 -9.67 -20.38 6.47
CA LEU A 106 -8.29 -19.93 6.30
C LEU A 106 -7.34 -20.56 7.33
N PRO A 107 -7.65 -20.64 8.65
CA PRO A 107 -6.75 -21.26 9.63
C PRO A 107 -6.43 -22.74 9.40
N LYS A 108 -7.17 -23.42 8.51
CA LYS A 108 -7.01 -24.84 8.16
C LYS A 108 -6.16 -25.04 6.89
N GLU A 109 -5.84 -23.95 6.20
CA GLU A 109 -5.05 -23.97 4.97
C GLU A 109 -3.57 -23.78 5.30
N ASN A 110 -2.71 -24.27 4.40
CA ASN A 110 -1.30 -23.90 4.28
C ASN A 110 -1.10 -23.17 2.95
N PHE A 111 -0.02 -22.41 2.79
CA PHE A 111 0.17 -21.57 1.61
C PHE A 111 0.10 -22.35 0.28
N GLU A 112 0.86 -23.44 0.16
CA GLU A 112 1.06 -24.21 -1.07
C GLU A 112 -0.25 -24.76 -1.65
N ASP A 113 -1.17 -25.16 -0.78
CA ASP A 113 -2.45 -25.75 -1.15
C ASP A 113 -3.64 -24.81 -0.87
N SER A 114 -3.35 -23.56 -0.47
CA SER A 114 -4.38 -22.58 -0.13
C SER A 114 -5.26 -22.27 -1.33
N ARG A 115 -6.52 -21.92 -1.05
CA ARG A 115 -7.45 -21.48 -2.09
C ARG A 115 -6.94 -20.22 -2.78
N PHE A 116 -6.32 -19.33 -2.01
CA PHE A 116 -5.64 -18.15 -2.52
C PHE A 116 -4.57 -18.50 -3.55
N TRP A 117 -3.63 -19.38 -3.20
CA TRP A 117 -2.49 -19.66 -4.07
C TRP A 117 -2.89 -20.45 -5.31
N ASN A 118 -3.81 -21.40 -5.17
CA ASN A 118 -4.33 -22.14 -6.32
C ASN A 118 -5.00 -21.26 -7.37
N LYS A 119 -5.66 -20.16 -6.95
CA LYS A 119 -6.22 -19.16 -7.88
C LYS A 119 -5.20 -18.16 -8.41
N SER A 120 -4.20 -17.80 -7.62
CA SER A 120 -3.30 -16.68 -7.94
C SER A 120 -1.97 -17.09 -8.55
N LYS A 121 -1.56 -18.36 -8.44
CA LYS A 121 -0.26 -18.83 -8.96
C LYS A 121 -0.10 -18.69 -10.47
N ASN A 122 -1.21 -18.71 -11.22
CA ASN A 122 -1.23 -18.59 -12.67
C ASN A 122 -2.31 -17.57 -13.08
N ILE A 123 -1.90 -16.33 -13.37
CA ILE A 123 -2.84 -15.28 -13.79
C ILE A 123 -2.49 -14.81 -15.19
N ILE A 124 -3.48 -14.72 -16.07
CA ILE A 124 -3.38 -14.02 -17.35
C ILE A 124 -3.94 -12.61 -17.16
N MET A 125 -3.05 -11.63 -17.25
CA MET A 125 -3.37 -10.21 -17.11
C MET A 125 -3.69 -9.61 -18.48
N VAL A 126 -4.86 -8.96 -18.59
CA VAL A 126 -5.25 -8.15 -19.75
C VAL A 126 -5.28 -6.69 -19.33
N TYR A 127 -4.30 -5.93 -19.79
CA TYR A 127 -4.14 -4.52 -19.48
C TYR A 127 -4.90 -3.64 -20.46
N TYR A 128 -5.43 -2.53 -19.96
CA TYR A 128 -5.96 -1.43 -20.76
C TYR A 128 -5.71 -0.10 -20.06
N TYR A 129 -5.59 1.00 -20.80
CA TYR A 129 -5.59 2.33 -20.19
C TYR A 129 -7.03 2.83 -20.00
N ASP A 130 -7.36 3.27 -18.78
CA ASP A 130 -8.59 4.01 -18.52
C ASP A 130 -8.29 5.51 -18.46
N ASP A 131 -8.12 6.09 -19.66
CA ASP A 131 -7.83 7.50 -19.94
C ASP A 131 -9.09 8.38 -20.06
N ARG A 132 -10.22 7.91 -19.56
CA ARG A 132 -11.46 8.68 -19.59
C ARG A 132 -11.31 9.94 -18.74
N GLU A 133 -11.52 11.09 -19.36
CA GLU A 133 -11.52 12.40 -18.72
C GLU A 133 -12.81 12.64 -17.93
N ASP A 134 -13.95 12.24 -18.51
CA ASP A 134 -15.26 12.31 -17.86
C ASP A 134 -15.93 10.94 -17.83
N LYS A 135 -15.87 10.30 -16.66
CA LYS A 135 -16.46 8.97 -16.42
C LYS A 135 -17.99 8.94 -16.50
N LYS A 136 -18.68 10.09 -16.49
CA LYS A 136 -20.14 10.16 -16.59
C LYS A 136 -20.60 10.06 -18.04
N THR A 137 -19.82 10.58 -18.97
CA THR A 137 -20.16 10.65 -20.40
C THR A 137 -19.39 9.64 -21.24
N GLN A 138 -18.20 9.23 -20.81
CA GLN A 138 -17.34 8.28 -21.53
C GLN A 138 -17.50 6.86 -20.96
N SER A 139 -17.78 5.90 -21.85
CA SER A 139 -17.92 4.50 -21.48
C SER A 139 -16.55 3.82 -21.37
N ARG A 140 -16.42 2.89 -20.41
CA ARG A 140 -15.23 2.01 -20.34
C ARG A 140 -15.11 1.11 -21.56
N LEU A 141 -16.21 0.87 -22.28
CA LEU A 141 -16.20 0.02 -23.47
C LEU A 141 -15.37 0.62 -24.60
N ASP A 142 -15.19 1.94 -24.58
CA ASP A 142 -14.42 2.65 -25.61
C ASP A 142 -12.91 2.61 -25.32
N CYS A 143 -12.50 2.07 -24.15
CA CYS A 143 -11.10 1.78 -23.86
C CYS A 143 -10.60 0.60 -24.71
N LYS A 144 -9.30 0.61 -25.03
CA LYS A 144 -8.65 -0.41 -25.86
C LYS A 144 -7.86 -1.39 -25.03
N VAL A 145 -7.93 -2.67 -25.39
CA VAL A 145 -7.00 -3.67 -24.86
C VAL A 145 -5.59 -3.27 -25.28
N LEU A 146 -4.71 -3.10 -24.30
CA LEU A 146 -3.33 -2.68 -24.51
C LEU A 146 -2.42 -3.89 -24.75
N LYS A 147 -2.45 -4.82 -23.80
CA LYS A 147 -1.52 -5.96 -23.77
C LYS A 147 -2.10 -7.09 -22.93
N SER A 148 -1.86 -8.33 -23.37
CA SER A 148 -2.07 -9.53 -22.56
C SER A 148 -0.73 -10.16 -22.17
N VAL A 149 -0.59 -10.56 -20.91
CA VAL A 149 0.62 -11.24 -20.40
C VAL A 149 0.26 -12.29 -19.35
N VAL A 150 1.08 -13.33 -19.24
CA VAL A 150 1.03 -14.24 -18.08
C VAL A 150 1.87 -13.64 -16.96
N LEU A 151 1.26 -13.52 -15.79
CA LEU A 151 1.91 -13.02 -14.59
C LEU A 151 3.04 -13.98 -14.17
N HIS A 152 4.23 -13.43 -13.95
CA HIS A 152 5.37 -14.15 -13.42
C HIS A 152 5.70 -13.66 -12.01
N TYR A 153 5.97 -14.60 -11.10
CA TYR A 153 6.45 -14.32 -9.75
C TYR A 153 7.92 -14.66 -9.67
N ASP A 154 8.76 -13.63 -9.47
CA ASP A 154 10.17 -13.85 -9.18
C ASP A 154 10.30 -14.40 -7.74
N GLU A 155 11.39 -15.13 -7.44
CA GLU A 155 11.52 -15.86 -6.16
C GLU A 155 11.37 -14.95 -4.93
N ASN A 156 11.97 -13.75 -4.97
CA ASN A 156 11.84 -12.73 -3.91
C ASN A 156 10.39 -12.21 -3.75
N ASP A 157 9.67 -12.08 -4.87
CA ASP A 157 8.28 -11.63 -4.85
C ASP A 157 7.40 -12.74 -4.25
N LEU A 158 7.64 -14.01 -4.61
CA LEU A 158 6.94 -15.15 -4.05
C LEU A 158 7.20 -15.33 -2.55
N ALA A 159 8.46 -15.17 -2.09
CA ALA A 159 8.80 -15.22 -0.68
C ALA A 159 8.03 -14.17 0.14
N THR A 160 7.92 -12.94 -0.41
CA THR A 160 7.15 -11.85 0.24
C THR A 160 5.64 -12.12 0.22
N ILE A 161 5.11 -12.68 -0.88
CA ILE A 161 3.68 -13.03 -0.99
C ILE A 161 3.31 -14.14 0.01
N ARG A 162 4.20 -15.13 0.21
CA ARG A 162 4.02 -16.17 1.23
C ARG A 162 3.98 -15.59 2.63
N ASP A 163 4.97 -14.77 3.00
CA ASP A 163 5.06 -14.09 4.30
C ASP A 163 3.83 -13.21 4.58
N ASP A 164 3.35 -12.48 3.57
CA ASP A 164 2.13 -11.69 3.68
C ASP A 164 0.88 -12.55 3.89
N TRP A 165 0.77 -13.68 3.19
CA TRP A 165 -0.34 -14.62 3.37
C TRP A 165 -0.32 -15.25 4.77
N GLU A 166 0.86 -15.66 5.23
CA GLU A 166 1.08 -16.21 6.58
C GLU A 166 0.73 -15.18 7.65
N THR A 167 1.13 -13.92 7.48
CA THR A 167 0.76 -12.81 8.37
C THR A 167 -0.77 -12.66 8.48
N ILE A 168 -1.47 -12.69 7.35
CA ILE A 168 -2.95 -12.62 7.32
C ILE A 168 -3.55 -13.87 7.98
N HIS A 169 -3.03 -15.05 7.66
CA HIS A 169 -3.46 -16.33 8.21
C HIS A 169 -3.33 -16.38 9.74
N GLU A 170 -2.16 -16.06 10.28
CA GLU A 170 -1.89 -16.07 11.71
C GLU A 170 -2.76 -15.08 12.48
N LYS A 171 -3.01 -13.90 11.91
CA LYS A 171 -3.89 -12.91 12.52
C LYS A 171 -5.34 -13.38 12.58
N VAL A 172 -5.81 -14.12 11.57
CA VAL A 172 -7.13 -14.77 11.61
C VAL A 172 -7.15 -15.95 12.58
N ALA A 173 -6.13 -16.83 12.53
CA ALA A 173 -6.03 -18.03 13.34
C ALA A 173 -5.92 -17.71 14.84
N SER A 174 -5.24 -16.62 15.20
CA SER A 174 -5.17 -16.10 16.57
C SER A 174 -6.46 -15.38 17.03
N GLY A 175 -7.46 -15.27 16.17
CA GLY A 175 -8.77 -14.70 16.47
C GLY A 175 -8.85 -13.18 16.35
N HIS A 176 -7.94 -12.55 15.61
CA HIS A 176 -7.84 -11.10 15.44
C HIS A 176 -8.27 -10.63 14.05
N ALA A 177 -9.16 -11.36 13.37
CA ALA A 177 -9.64 -11.01 12.03
C ALA A 177 -10.30 -9.61 11.95
N ASN A 178 -10.89 -9.12 13.04
CA ASN A 178 -11.46 -7.77 13.12
C ASN A 178 -10.40 -6.66 13.17
N GLN A 179 -9.13 -7.01 13.35
CA GLN A 179 -7.99 -6.11 13.35
C GLN A 179 -7.15 -6.22 12.07
N LEU A 180 -7.50 -7.13 11.14
CA LEU A 180 -6.86 -7.20 9.83
C LEU A 180 -6.96 -5.85 9.14
N SER A 181 -5.92 -5.47 8.43
CA SER A 181 -5.84 -4.26 7.61
C SER A 181 -5.04 -4.53 6.34
N GLU A 182 -5.21 -3.69 5.31
CA GLU A 182 -4.32 -3.71 4.14
C GLU A 182 -2.88 -3.32 4.51
N SER A 183 -2.71 -2.65 5.64
CA SER A 183 -1.45 -2.11 6.12
C SER A 183 -0.56 -3.15 6.81
N ASP A 184 -1.10 -4.32 7.15
CA ASP A 184 -0.40 -5.41 7.85
C ASP A 184 0.75 -6.01 7.03
N THR A 185 0.67 -5.95 5.70
CA THR A 185 1.49 -6.72 4.77
C THR A 185 2.18 -5.84 3.72
N ASN A 186 2.95 -6.43 2.79
CA ASN A 186 3.76 -5.74 1.81
C ASN A 186 3.16 -5.73 0.40
N TYR A 187 3.01 -6.88 -0.25
CA TYR A 187 2.53 -7.05 -1.63
C TYR A 187 1.10 -7.58 -1.69
N LEU A 188 0.76 -8.55 -0.84
CA LEU A 188 -0.57 -9.15 -0.72
C LEU A 188 -1.31 -8.58 0.48
N ALA A 189 -2.44 -7.91 0.26
CA ALA A 189 -3.24 -7.26 1.29
C ALA A 189 -4.58 -7.98 1.54
N ALA A 190 -5.16 -7.74 2.72
CA ALA A 190 -6.55 -8.09 3.03
C ALA A 190 -7.46 -6.87 2.89
N CYS A 191 -7.91 -6.55 1.68
CA CYS A 191 -8.74 -5.37 1.40
C CYS A 191 -10.19 -5.57 1.84
N THR A 192 -10.85 -4.53 2.35
CA THR A 192 -12.28 -4.62 2.66
C THR A 192 -13.12 -4.85 1.39
N LYS A 193 -14.19 -5.64 1.50
CA LYS A 193 -15.12 -5.88 0.39
C LYS A 193 -16.57 -5.75 0.86
N GLY A 194 -17.16 -4.60 0.55
CA GLY A 194 -18.55 -4.23 0.93
C GLY A 194 -18.57 -3.08 1.95
N ALA A 195 -19.48 -2.12 1.75
CA ALA A 195 -19.50 -0.87 2.51
C ALA A 195 -20.47 -0.87 3.72
N ASN A 196 -21.34 -1.88 3.85
CA ASN A 196 -22.46 -1.84 4.80
C ASN A 196 -22.29 -2.84 5.94
N ALA A 197 -22.97 -2.63 7.08
CA ALA A 197 -22.95 -3.54 8.23
C ALA A 197 -23.34 -5.00 7.89
N SER A 198 -24.10 -5.22 6.80
CA SER A 198 -24.43 -6.54 6.26
C SER A 198 -23.21 -7.31 5.69
N SER A 199 -22.09 -6.63 5.44
CA SER A 199 -20.83 -7.23 4.99
C SER A 199 -20.01 -7.85 6.12
N MET A 200 -20.40 -7.69 7.39
CA MET A 200 -19.69 -8.33 8.49
C MET A 200 -19.76 -9.86 8.37
N ARG A 201 -18.70 -10.54 8.78
CA ARG A 201 -18.55 -12.00 8.77
C ARG A 201 -18.19 -12.50 10.16
N ASP A 202 -18.58 -13.73 10.44
CA ASP A 202 -18.10 -14.42 11.62
C ASP A 202 -16.65 -14.86 11.39
N ALA A 203 -15.86 -14.77 12.44
CA ALA A 203 -14.48 -15.21 12.46
C ALA A 203 -14.17 -15.90 13.82
N PRO A 204 -13.16 -16.77 13.89
CA PRO A 204 -12.68 -17.32 15.16
C PRO A 204 -12.40 -16.21 16.17
N ALA A 205 -12.81 -16.39 17.42
CA ALA A 205 -12.48 -15.47 18.50
C ALA A 205 -11.12 -15.80 19.13
N PRO A 206 -10.45 -14.82 19.78
CA PRO A 206 -9.21 -15.09 20.49
C PRO A 206 -9.41 -16.14 21.58
N ALA A 207 -8.40 -17.00 21.78
CA ALA A 207 -8.40 -17.97 22.86
C ALA A 207 -8.57 -17.26 24.22
N GLY A 208 -9.42 -17.81 25.09
CA GLY A 208 -9.71 -17.23 26.41
C GLY A 208 -10.69 -16.04 26.41
N SER A 209 -11.24 -15.65 25.25
CA SER A 209 -12.22 -14.55 25.17
C SER A 209 -13.62 -14.89 25.71
N GLY A 210 -13.88 -16.15 26.07
CA GLY A 210 -15.20 -16.63 26.51
C GLY A 210 -16.26 -16.70 25.40
N LYS A 211 -15.88 -16.45 24.14
CA LYS A 211 -16.74 -16.56 22.95
C LYS A 211 -16.07 -17.45 21.91
N ALA A 212 -16.87 -18.15 21.10
CA ALA A 212 -16.35 -18.94 19.98
C ALA A 212 -16.06 -18.09 18.73
N ARG A 213 -16.80 -16.99 18.54
CA ARG A 213 -16.73 -16.14 17.35
C ARG A 213 -16.72 -14.66 17.68
N ILE A 214 -16.07 -13.89 16.81
CA ILE A 214 -16.16 -12.42 16.74
C ILE A 214 -16.70 -11.99 15.36
N ARG A 215 -17.09 -10.72 15.25
CA ARG A 215 -17.52 -10.11 13.99
C ARG A 215 -16.37 -9.30 13.39
N ALA A 216 -16.06 -9.55 12.13
CA ALA A 216 -15.04 -8.83 11.37
C ALA A 216 -15.61 -8.32 10.04
N LYS A 217 -15.05 -7.21 9.50
CA LYS A 217 -15.40 -6.73 8.15
C LYS A 217 -15.08 -7.84 7.13
N GLN A 218 -15.90 -8.05 6.10
CA GLN A 218 -15.52 -8.94 5.01
C GLN A 218 -14.30 -8.38 4.28
N ARG A 219 -13.30 -9.23 4.04
CA ARG A 219 -12.10 -8.89 3.29
C ARG A 219 -11.87 -9.86 2.14
N ALA A 220 -11.06 -9.42 1.19
CA ALA A 220 -10.55 -10.22 0.08
C ALA A 220 -9.03 -10.09 0.03
N PHE A 221 -8.35 -11.15 -0.40
CA PHE A 221 -6.98 -11.08 -0.82
C PHE A 221 -6.87 -10.17 -2.04
N SER A 222 -5.90 -9.27 -2.04
CA SER A 222 -5.61 -8.40 -3.18
C SER A 222 -4.13 -8.06 -3.29
N PHE A 223 -3.58 -8.06 -4.50
CA PHE A 223 -2.26 -7.46 -4.69
C PHE A 223 -2.37 -5.93 -4.68
N LYS A 224 -1.48 -5.26 -3.94
CA LYS A 224 -1.46 -3.80 -3.82
C LYS A 224 -1.23 -3.15 -5.19
N SER A 225 -1.80 -1.96 -5.38
CA SER A 225 -1.64 -1.14 -6.59
C SER A 225 -0.18 -0.85 -6.91
N SER A 226 0.66 -0.69 -5.89
CA SER A 226 2.10 -0.51 -5.99
C SER A 226 2.81 -1.74 -6.58
N PHE A 227 2.45 -2.95 -6.13
CA PHE A 227 2.96 -4.19 -6.70
C PHE A 227 2.48 -4.37 -8.14
N MET A 228 1.18 -4.16 -8.40
CA MET A 228 0.61 -4.24 -9.74
C MET A 228 1.23 -3.25 -10.72
N THR A 229 1.65 -2.07 -10.23
CA THR A 229 2.40 -1.10 -11.03
C THR A 229 3.74 -1.67 -11.47
N SER A 230 4.53 -2.24 -10.55
CA SER A 230 5.83 -2.84 -10.89
C SER A 230 5.70 -4.02 -11.86
N ILE A 231 4.66 -4.85 -11.70
CA ILE A 231 4.36 -5.94 -12.65
C ILE A 231 4.02 -5.38 -14.03
N ALA A 232 3.14 -4.38 -14.10
CA ALA A 232 2.76 -3.77 -15.37
C ALA A 232 3.97 -3.08 -16.05
N GLU A 233 4.83 -2.40 -15.28
CA GLU A 233 6.06 -1.79 -15.80
C GLU A 233 7.00 -2.84 -16.42
N ARG A 234 7.21 -3.99 -15.75
CA ARG A 234 8.01 -5.11 -16.32
C ARG A 234 7.39 -5.68 -17.59
N ALA A 235 6.07 -5.81 -17.61
CA ALA A 235 5.34 -6.38 -18.74
C ALA A 235 5.33 -5.47 -19.97
N LEU A 236 5.34 -4.15 -19.78
CA LEU A 236 5.09 -3.16 -20.83
C LEU A 236 6.33 -2.38 -21.28
N VAL A 237 7.37 -2.27 -20.43
CA VAL A 237 8.55 -1.45 -20.70
C VAL A 237 9.78 -2.33 -20.90
N SER A 238 10.45 -2.19 -22.05
CA SER A 238 11.62 -2.99 -22.42
C SER A 238 12.88 -2.71 -21.59
N ARG A 239 12.90 -1.62 -20.81
CA ARG A 239 14.00 -1.28 -19.91
C ARG A 239 13.48 -0.61 -18.64
N ILE A 240 13.56 -1.32 -17.52
CA ILE A 240 13.32 -0.76 -16.20
C ILE A 240 14.66 -0.24 -15.68
N GLU A 241 14.81 1.08 -15.56
CA GLU A 241 16.02 1.72 -15.01
C GLU A 241 16.08 1.67 -13.47
N GLU A 242 15.35 0.75 -12.85
CA GLU A 242 15.24 0.68 -11.39
C GLU A 242 16.35 -0.14 -10.77
N TYR A 243 16.77 0.31 -9.60
CA TYR A 243 17.71 -0.44 -8.80
C TYR A 243 16.96 -1.46 -7.95
N SER A 244 17.43 -2.69 -8.04
CA SER A 244 16.95 -3.81 -7.27
C SER A 244 17.91 -4.06 -6.11
N LEU A 245 17.37 -4.25 -4.90
CA LEU A 245 18.16 -4.69 -3.75
C LEU A 245 18.72 -6.09 -4.00
N PRO A 246 19.94 -6.40 -3.54
CA PRO A 246 20.55 -7.72 -3.69
C PRO A 246 19.96 -8.71 -2.67
N ILE A 247 18.65 -8.89 -2.70
CA ILE A 247 17.92 -9.80 -1.80
C ILE A 247 18.11 -11.25 -2.30
N PRO A 248 18.64 -12.16 -1.46
CA PRO A 248 18.67 -13.59 -1.76
C PRO A 248 17.27 -14.12 -2.02
N SER A 249 17.12 -15.03 -2.99
CA SER A 249 15.83 -15.45 -3.55
C SER A 249 14.77 -15.96 -2.57
N ASN A 250 15.19 -16.46 -1.41
CA ASN A 250 14.34 -17.01 -0.38
C ASN A 250 14.11 -16.05 0.81
N GLN A 251 14.49 -14.79 0.69
CA GLN A 251 14.33 -13.79 1.75
C GLN A 251 13.29 -12.74 1.39
N THR A 252 12.51 -12.32 2.40
CA THR A 252 11.63 -11.17 2.28
C THR A 252 12.42 -9.86 2.36
N LEU A 253 11.77 -8.76 1.94
CA LEU A 253 12.33 -7.42 2.16
C LEU A 253 12.62 -7.14 3.64
N SER A 254 11.72 -7.55 4.54
CA SER A 254 11.87 -7.31 5.98
C SER A 254 13.07 -8.05 6.56
N GLU A 255 13.24 -9.33 6.21
CA GLU A 255 14.37 -10.17 6.64
C GLU A 255 15.70 -9.61 6.14
N PHE A 256 15.75 -9.23 4.85
CA PHE A 256 16.94 -8.63 4.26
C PHE A 256 17.35 -7.34 5.00
N LEU A 257 16.40 -6.43 5.24
CA LEU A 257 16.67 -5.17 5.95
C LEU A 257 17.20 -5.43 7.36
N TRP A 258 16.60 -6.38 8.09
CA TRP A 258 17.07 -6.79 9.40
C TRP A 258 18.49 -7.36 9.34
N GLN A 259 18.77 -8.27 8.42
CA GLN A 259 20.09 -8.89 8.25
C GLN A 259 21.17 -7.85 7.95
N GLN A 260 20.89 -6.89 7.06
CA GLN A 260 21.83 -5.83 6.71
C GLN A 260 22.12 -4.89 7.90
N MET A 261 21.14 -4.66 8.77
CA MET A 261 21.28 -3.75 9.90
C MET A 261 21.85 -4.41 11.17
N SER A 262 21.62 -5.72 11.34
CA SER A 262 21.99 -6.48 12.55
C SER A 262 23.45 -6.31 13.00
N PRO A 263 24.47 -6.33 12.10
CA PRO A 263 25.88 -6.14 12.50
C PRO A 263 26.19 -4.78 13.15
N TYR A 264 25.30 -3.81 12.96
CA TYR A 264 25.46 -2.43 13.40
C TYR A 264 24.65 -2.09 14.65
N ILE A 265 23.74 -2.97 15.11
CA ILE A 265 22.92 -2.73 16.29
C ILE A 265 23.79 -2.47 17.51
N GLY A 266 23.46 -1.43 18.28
CA GLY A 266 24.19 -0.97 19.46
C GLY A 266 25.44 -0.12 19.17
N ARG A 267 25.94 -0.09 17.93
CA ARG A 267 27.09 0.73 17.54
C ARG A 267 26.71 2.20 17.39
N SER A 268 27.65 3.09 17.65
CA SER A 268 27.45 4.53 17.45
C SER A 268 27.46 4.87 15.96
N VAL A 269 26.79 5.94 15.57
CA VAL A 269 26.81 6.48 14.20
C VAL A 269 28.24 6.66 13.70
N ASP A 270 29.17 7.12 14.55
CA ASP A 270 30.58 7.30 14.18
C ASP A 270 31.31 5.96 13.89
N ASP A 271 31.11 4.92 14.71
CA ASP A 271 31.68 3.58 14.45
C ASP A 271 31.11 2.99 13.16
N ILE A 272 29.81 3.16 12.94
CA ILE A 272 29.18 2.65 11.72
C ILE A 272 29.66 3.42 10.48
N ALA A 273 29.76 4.75 10.56
CA ALA A 273 30.28 5.57 9.47
C ALA A 273 31.71 5.17 9.11
N LEU A 274 32.57 4.93 10.11
CA LEU A 274 33.94 4.45 9.92
C LEU A 274 33.97 3.10 9.19
N ARG A 275 33.16 2.13 9.64
CA ARG A 275 33.06 0.79 9.03
C ARG A 275 32.57 0.82 7.59
N LEU A 276 31.68 1.75 7.28
CA LEU A 276 31.11 1.93 5.94
C LEU A 276 31.94 2.89 5.07
N GLY A 277 33.07 3.41 5.56
CA GLY A 277 33.89 4.37 4.83
C GLY A 277 33.15 5.66 4.47
N ILE A 278 32.20 6.11 5.31
CA ILE A 278 31.49 7.38 5.14
C ILE A 278 32.25 8.46 5.93
N SER A 279 32.65 9.54 5.24
CA SER A 279 33.24 10.71 5.89
C SER A 279 32.26 11.32 6.90
N LYS A 280 32.77 11.72 8.08
CA LYS A 280 31.95 12.39 9.10
C LYS A 280 31.29 13.64 8.51
N SER A 281 29.98 13.78 8.69
CA SER A 281 29.26 15.02 8.41
C SER A 281 28.29 15.32 9.54
N ASP A 282 28.16 16.59 9.89
CA ASP A 282 27.36 17.06 11.04
C ASP A 282 25.84 17.11 10.77
N SER A 283 25.38 16.65 9.60
CA SER A 283 23.97 16.82 9.19
C SER A 283 23.06 15.63 9.54
N LYS A 284 21.76 15.89 9.77
CA LYS A 284 20.70 14.86 9.89
C LYS A 284 20.63 13.96 8.64
N ALA A 285 21.04 14.46 7.47
CA ALA A 285 21.18 13.71 6.23
C ALA A 285 22.24 12.59 6.31
N SER A 286 23.16 12.68 7.28
CA SER A 286 24.16 11.64 7.58
C SER A 286 23.52 10.30 7.97
N LYS A 287 22.48 10.31 8.82
CA LYS A 287 21.83 9.06 9.29
C LYS A 287 21.07 8.36 8.17
N SER A 288 20.29 9.10 7.37
CA SER A 288 19.54 8.49 6.26
C SER A 288 20.50 7.92 5.21
N ARG A 289 21.57 8.63 4.86
CA ARG A 289 22.60 8.11 3.95
C ARG A 289 23.27 6.86 4.50
N LEU A 290 23.60 6.86 5.79
CA LEU A 290 24.20 5.74 6.49
C LEU A 290 23.29 4.51 6.47
N VAL A 291 21.99 4.68 6.76
CA VAL A 291 20.98 3.60 6.63
C VAL A 291 20.91 3.08 5.20
N MET A 292 20.80 3.97 4.21
CA MET A 292 20.73 3.55 2.80
C MET A 292 22.00 2.81 2.37
N LYS A 293 23.17 3.18 2.91
CA LYS A 293 24.43 2.46 2.66
C LYS A 293 24.46 1.09 3.33
N MET A 294 23.93 0.94 4.56
CA MET A 294 23.84 -0.38 5.22
C MET A 294 23.09 -1.38 4.34
N VAL A 295 22.00 -0.94 3.70
CA VAL A 295 21.14 -1.81 2.88
C VAL A 295 21.58 -1.89 1.42
N GLY A 296 22.79 -1.43 1.09
CA GLY A 296 23.37 -1.51 -0.26
C GLY A 296 22.88 -0.46 -1.26
N ALA A 297 22.06 0.50 -0.85
CA ALA A 297 21.38 1.46 -1.72
C ALA A 297 21.85 2.92 -1.50
N GLU A 298 23.16 3.13 -1.28
CA GLU A 298 23.73 4.47 -1.09
C GLU A 298 23.37 5.43 -2.24
N GLY A 299 22.99 6.67 -1.89
CA GLY A 299 22.64 7.71 -2.87
C GLY A 299 21.24 7.57 -3.48
N ARG A 300 20.46 6.55 -3.09
CA ARG A 300 19.10 6.31 -3.56
C ARG A 300 18.06 6.69 -2.50
N SER A 301 16.86 7.01 -2.96
CA SER A 301 15.68 7.13 -2.11
C SER A 301 14.84 5.86 -2.20
N VAL A 302 14.12 5.52 -1.13
CA VAL A 302 13.33 4.28 -1.06
C VAL A 302 12.30 4.16 -2.20
N ASP A 303 11.73 5.27 -2.65
CA ASP A 303 10.76 5.34 -3.75
C ASP A 303 11.38 5.16 -5.16
N THR A 304 12.68 4.91 -5.25
CA THR A 304 13.41 4.59 -6.49
C THR A 304 13.95 3.16 -6.53
N ILE A 305 13.66 2.38 -5.49
CA ILE A 305 14.15 1.01 -5.31
C ILE A 305 12.97 0.07 -5.46
N GLU A 306 13.14 -0.94 -6.31
CA GLU A 306 12.06 -1.81 -6.77
C GLU A 306 11.26 -2.46 -5.62
N GLN A 307 11.95 -3.11 -4.68
CA GLN A 307 11.30 -3.86 -3.60
C GLN A 307 10.55 -2.94 -2.63
N PHE A 308 11.11 -1.76 -2.35
CA PHE A 308 10.45 -0.73 -1.53
C PHE A 308 9.23 -0.16 -2.24
N ARG A 309 9.31 0.10 -3.55
CA ARG A 309 8.18 0.57 -4.36
C ARG A 309 7.03 -0.43 -4.35
N LYS A 310 7.30 -1.71 -4.62
CA LYS A 310 6.27 -2.76 -4.57
C LYS A 310 5.54 -2.81 -3.23
N ALA A 311 6.27 -2.63 -2.12
CA ALA A 311 5.72 -2.59 -0.75
C ALA A 311 5.09 -1.24 -0.37
N ASN A 312 5.00 -0.29 -1.30
CA ASN A 312 4.55 1.09 -1.12
C ASN A 312 5.30 1.85 -0.01
N VAL A 313 6.61 1.61 0.10
CA VAL A 313 7.47 2.31 1.06
C VAL A 313 7.88 3.66 0.49
N THR A 314 7.27 4.73 0.98
CA THR A 314 7.41 6.06 0.35
C THR A 314 8.45 6.94 1.03
N LYS A 315 8.84 6.65 2.29
CA LYS A 315 9.88 7.40 3.01
C LYS A 315 10.68 6.54 3.98
N LEU A 316 11.97 6.85 4.09
CA LEU A 316 12.81 6.52 5.23
C LEU A 316 12.66 7.59 6.32
N LYS A 317 12.39 7.18 7.55
CA LYS A 317 12.31 8.03 8.75
C LYS A 317 13.34 7.59 9.77
N THR A 318 14.25 8.50 10.12
CA THR A 318 15.20 8.28 11.22
C THR A 318 14.68 8.96 12.48
N VAL A 319 14.68 8.23 13.61
CA VAL A 319 14.20 8.73 14.90
C VAL A 319 15.27 8.50 15.96
N VAL A 320 15.56 9.53 16.77
CA VAL A 320 16.47 9.42 17.91
C VAL A 320 15.66 9.53 19.18
N LEU A 321 15.73 8.50 20.03
CA LEU A 321 15.17 8.50 21.38
C LEU A 321 16.23 8.98 22.38
N TYR A 322 15.83 9.84 23.31
CA TYR A 322 16.70 10.35 24.38
C TYR A 322 16.51 9.53 25.67
N PRO A 323 17.28 9.78 26.75
CA PRO A 323 17.15 9.03 28.01
C PRO A 323 15.76 9.07 28.65
N ASP A 324 14.92 10.06 28.34
CA ASP A 324 13.50 10.12 28.73
C ASP A 324 12.60 9.15 27.92
N GLY A 325 13.18 8.43 26.97
CA GLY A 325 12.48 7.50 26.09
C GLY A 325 11.68 8.16 24.96
N LEU A 326 11.82 9.48 24.77
CA LEU A 326 11.05 10.24 23.80
C LEU A 326 11.96 10.82 22.71
N PRO A 327 11.47 10.99 21.48
CA PRO A 327 12.15 11.81 20.50
C PRO A 327 11.95 13.29 20.80
N LYS A 328 12.89 14.12 20.32
CA LYS A 328 12.79 15.58 20.48
C LYS A 328 11.68 16.17 19.61
N GLU A 329 11.54 15.67 18.39
CA GLU A 329 10.65 16.20 17.36
C GLU A 329 9.48 15.25 17.10
N ASN A 330 8.34 15.83 16.72
CA ASN A 330 7.21 15.13 16.12
C ASN A 330 7.61 14.63 14.71
N MET A 331 6.94 13.60 14.21
CA MET A 331 7.22 13.04 12.88
C MET A 331 6.31 13.69 11.82
N SER A 332 6.87 14.44 10.88
CA SER A 332 6.09 15.04 9.78
C SER A 332 5.90 14.12 8.58
N PHE A 333 4.80 14.31 7.85
CA PHE A 333 4.54 13.69 6.55
C PHE A 333 4.65 14.71 5.41
N ARG A 334 4.11 14.38 4.23
CA ARG A 334 4.05 15.30 3.09
C ARG A 334 3.02 16.41 3.34
N GLN A 335 3.21 17.53 2.64
CA GLN A 335 2.23 18.62 2.63
C GLN A 335 0.91 18.14 2.03
N ILE A 336 -0.18 18.73 2.51
CA ILE A 336 -1.52 18.58 1.92
C ILE A 336 -1.57 19.48 0.68
N THR A 337 -2.02 18.94 -0.45
CA THR A 337 -2.11 19.70 -1.70
C THR A 337 -3.37 20.56 -1.75
N GLU A 338 -3.43 21.52 -2.67
CA GLU A 338 -4.63 22.34 -2.83
C GLU A 338 -5.83 21.50 -3.27
N GLU A 339 -5.63 20.52 -4.16
CA GLU A 339 -6.69 19.61 -4.59
C GLU A 339 -7.27 18.80 -3.41
N GLU A 340 -6.42 18.39 -2.47
CA GLU A 340 -6.84 17.69 -1.26
C GLU A 340 -7.63 18.60 -0.30
N TRP A 341 -7.23 19.86 -0.19
CA TRP A 341 -8.02 20.87 0.52
C TRP A 341 -9.39 21.10 -0.14
N GLN A 342 -9.44 21.18 -1.48
CA GLN A 342 -10.71 21.28 -2.21
C GLN A 342 -11.59 20.04 -2.00
N GLY A 343 -11.00 18.85 -2.00
CA GLY A 343 -11.71 17.60 -1.73
C GLY A 343 -12.41 17.58 -0.37
N LEU A 344 -11.81 18.20 0.66
CA LEU A 344 -12.40 18.33 2.00
C LEU A 344 -13.68 19.18 2.02
N ALA A 345 -13.94 20.04 1.03
CA ALA A 345 -15.15 20.86 0.95
C ALA A 345 -16.29 20.20 0.16
N SER A 346 -16.13 18.96 -0.31
CA SER A 346 -17.16 18.27 -1.07
C SER A 346 -18.25 17.68 -0.17
N PHE A 347 -19.53 18.02 -0.40
CA PHE A 347 -20.66 17.45 0.36
C PHE A 347 -20.78 15.92 0.28
N ASP A 348 -20.28 15.33 -0.80
CA ASP A 348 -20.29 13.88 -1.02
C ASP A 348 -19.01 13.20 -0.54
N ALA A 349 -18.10 13.92 0.12
CA ALA A 349 -16.86 13.35 0.63
C ALA A 349 -17.16 12.30 1.71
N LYS A 350 -16.54 11.13 1.56
CA LYS A 350 -16.61 10.03 2.52
C LYS A 350 -15.25 9.82 3.13
N TRP A 351 -15.24 9.36 4.38
CA TRP A 351 -14.00 9.10 5.12
C TRP A 351 -13.13 8.06 4.40
N GLU A 352 -13.74 6.96 3.97
CA GLU A 352 -13.07 5.82 3.34
C GLU A 352 -12.50 6.16 1.95
N ASP A 353 -13.06 7.18 1.29
CA ASP A 353 -12.60 7.69 0.00
C ASP A 353 -11.65 8.89 0.17
N SER A 354 -11.32 9.27 1.40
CA SER A 354 -10.51 10.47 1.67
C SER A 354 -9.03 10.22 1.45
N PHE A 355 -8.31 11.28 1.03
CA PHE A 355 -6.86 11.21 0.86
C PHE A 355 -6.12 10.86 2.17
N LEU A 356 -6.67 11.19 3.35
CA LEU A 356 -6.05 10.85 4.63
C LEU A 356 -6.17 9.37 4.93
N TYR A 357 -7.37 8.78 4.71
CA TYR A 357 -7.57 7.35 4.87
C TYR A 357 -6.66 6.57 3.91
N GLU A 358 -6.75 6.86 2.60
CA GLU A 358 -5.92 6.21 1.56
C GLU A 358 -4.42 6.38 1.87
N TYR A 359 -3.98 7.57 2.28
CA TYR A 359 -2.58 7.80 2.60
C TYR A 359 -2.09 6.91 3.74
N PHE A 360 -2.80 6.84 4.87
CA PHE A 360 -2.32 6.07 6.03
C PHE A 360 -2.54 4.56 5.91
N GLU A 361 -3.59 4.13 5.20
CA GLU A 361 -3.86 2.71 4.94
C GLU A 361 -2.80 2.14 3.99
N GLU A 362 -2.49 2.86 2.91
CA GLU A 362 -1.62 2.32 1.86
C GLU A 362 -0.13 2.61 2.07
N ASN A 363 0.27 3.77 2.63
CA ASN A 363 1.69 4.14 2.72
C ASN A 363 2.43 3.39 3.82
N LYS A 364 3.60 2.86 3.45
CA LYS A 364 4.56 2.25 4.36
C LYS A 364 5.78 3.17 4.54
N PHE A 365 6.37 3.13 5.73
CA PHE A 365 7.54 3.89 6.12
C PHE A 365 8.64 2.92 6.53
N PHE A 366 9.86 3.12 6.04
CA PHE A 366 11.02 2.46 6.62
C PHE A 366 11.47 3.30 7.81
N ILE A 367 11.18 2.85 9.03
CA ILE A 367 11.53 3.55 10.26
C ILE A 367 12.81 2.95 10.80
N VAL A 368 13.82 3.80 11.05
CA VAL A 368 15.06 3.42 11.72
C VAL A 368 15.24 4.22 12.99
N SER A 369 15.39 3.52 14.10
CA SER A 369 15.52 4.12 15.42
C SER A 369 16.95 4.07 15.94
N PHE A 370 17.32 5.15 16.63
CA PHE A 370 18.58 5.33 17.34
C PHE A 370 18.29 5.73 18.79
N LYS A 371 19.26 5.54 19.68
CA LYS A 371 19.22 6.05 21.06
C LYS A 371 20.42 6.95 21.32
N SER A 372 20.17 8.15 21.84
CA SER A 372 21.23 9.02 22.37
C SER A 372 21.58 8.57 23.79
N PRO A 373 22.88 8.44 24.13
CA PRO A 373 23.29 8.13 25.50
C PRO A 373 23.10 9.30 26.47
N VAL A 374 22.83 10.50 25.96
CA VAL A 374 22.74 11.76 26.72
C VAL A 374 21.45 12.51 26.43
N PRO A 375 20.99 13.40 27.34
CA PRO A 375 19.86 14.29 27.08
C PRO A 375 20.08 15.18 25.85
N TYR A 376 18.99 15.68 25.26
CA TYR A 376 19.02 16.50 24.05
C TYR A 376 19.94 17.73 24.16
N SER A 377 20.04 18.34 25.34
CA SER A 377 20.90 19.51 25.59
C SER A 377 22.40 19.24 25.38
N GLN A 378 22.83 17.98 25.40
CA GLN A 378 24.21 17.54 25.22
C GLN A 378 24.37 16.67 23.96
N HIS A 379 23.38 16.68 23.07
CA HIS A 379 23.30 15.75 21.96
C HIS A 379 24.47 15.92 20.97
N VAL A 380 25.13 14.79 20.69
CA VAL A 380 26.14 14.69 19.63
C VAL A 380 25.72 13.56 18.70
N ALA A 381 25.36 13.91 17.46
CA ALA A 381 24.74 12.98 16.51
C ALA A 381 25.58 11.73 16.21
N GLY A 382 26.92 11.83 16.28
CA GLY A 382 27.85 10.71 16.08
C GLY A 382 27.82 9.67 17.21
N ASN A 383 27.35 10.04 18.39
CA ASN A 383 27.25 9.16 19.56
C ASN A 383 25.93 8.38 19.63
N ASP A 384 24.95 8.75 18.80
CA ASP A 384 23.68 8.03 18.72
C ASP A 384 23.92 6.57 18.33
N ARG A 385 23.30 5.65 19.04
CA ARG A 385 23.48 4.21 18.82
C ARG A 385 22.32 3.64 18.03
N LEU A 386 22.61 2.86 17.00
CA LEU A 386 21.58 2.19 16.22
C LEU A 386 20.81 1.21 17.11
N VAL A 387 19.48 1.25 17.05
CA VAL A 387 18.65 0.23 17.71
C VAL A 387 18.16 -0.80 16.69
N GLY A 388 17.74 -0.34 15.51
CA GLY A 388 17.25 -1.21 14.44
C GLY A 388 16.25 -0.48 13.54
N GLY A 389 15.81 -1.18 12.49
CA GLY A 389 14.83 -0.67 11.54
C GLY A 389 13.72 -1.68 11.26
N PHE A 390 12.58 -1.17 10.84
CA PHE A 390 11.40 -1.96 10.47
C PHE A 390 10.55 -1.20 9.45
N LEU A 391 9.76 -1.94 8.69
CA LEU A 391 8.73 -1.36 7.84
C LEU A 391 7.46 -1.15 8.66
N TRP A 392 6.82 0.01 8.50
CA TRP A 392 5.67 0.36 9.31
C TRP A 392 4.60 1.10 8.51
N ASN A 393 3.34 0.74 8.75
CA ASN A 393 2.16 1.47 8.33
C ASN A 393 1.31 1.75 9.57
N MET A 394 0.45 2.76 9.51
CA MET A 394 -0.45 3.02 10.62
C MET A 394 -1.46 1.87 10.78
N PRO A 395 -1.65 1.31 11.98
CA PRO A 395 -2.69 0.32 12.22
C PRO A 395 -4.07 0.89 11.90
N GLU A 396 -4.97 0.11 11.29
CA GLU A 396 -6.34 0.58 10.96
C GLU A 396 -7.10 1.09 12.19
N LYS A 397 -6.89 0.45 13.35
CA LYS A 397 -7.45 0.91 14.62
C LYS A 397 -7.04 2.36 14.92
N ASP A 398 -5.78 2.72 14.69
CA ASP A 398 -5.25 4.05 14.95
C ASP A 398 -5.69 5.05 13.87
N ILE A 399 -5.85 4.59 12.62
CA ILE A 399 -6.45 5.37 11.52
C ILE A 399 -7.87 5.79 11.91
N GLU A 400 -8.72 4.84 12.31
CA GLU A 400 -10.10 5.12 12.73
C GLU A 400 -10.18 5.92 14.04
N GLN A 401 -9.31 5.64 15.00
CA GLN A 401 -9.38 6.27 16.32
C GLN A 401 -8.81 7.69 16.32
N TYR A 402 -7.75 7.96 15.55
CA TYR A 402 -7.00 9.21 15.64
C TYR A 402 -7.02 10.02 14.35
N VAL A 403 -6.90 9.40 13.17
CA VAL A 403 -6.85 10.14 11.90
C VAL A 403 -8.25 10.57 11.46
N ARG A 404 -9.25 9.70 11.59
CA ARG A 404 -10.64 10.00 11.21
C ARG A 404 -11.18 11.27 11.90
N PRO A 405 -11.05 11.46 13.23
CA PRO A 405 -11.51 12.70 13.86
C PRO A 405 -10.81 13.96 13.34
N VAL A 406 -9.54 13.86 12.92
CA VAL A 406 -8.83 14.98 12.28
C VAL A 406 -9.45 15.29 10.93
N TRP A 407 -9.72 14.28 10.10
CA TRP A 407 -10.41 14.46 8.83
C TRP A 407 -11.82 15.04 9.01
N GLU A 408 -12.62 14.49 9.92
CA GLU A 408 -13.98 14.96 10.20
C GLU A 408 -13.99 16.43 10.60
N ARG A 409 -13.04 16.86 11.45
CA ARG A 409 -12.90 18.26 11.83
C ARG A 409 -12.49 19.15 10.66
N LEU A 410 -11.56 18.70 9.82
CA LEU A 410 -11.16 19.45 8.62
C LEU A 410 -12.31 19.57 7.63
N HIS A 411 -13.03 18.48 7.40
CA HIS A 411 -14.19 18.42 6.52
C HIS A 411 -15.29 19.38 6.99
N GLU A 412 -15.63 19.36 8.29
CA GLU A 412 -16.58 20.31 8.89
C GLU A 412 -16.16 21.77 8.67
N LEU A 413 -14.88 22.10 8.95
CA LEU A 413 -14.36 23.46 8.78
C LEU A 413 -14.45 23.91 7.31
N MET A 414 -14.03 23.05 6.37
CA MET A 414 -14.02 23.38 4.95
C MET A 414 -15.45 23.48 4.38
N LEU A 415 -16.37 22.61 4.80
CA LEU A 415 -17.79 22.69 4.42
C LEU A 415 -18.49 23.94 4.96
N SER A 416 -18.14 24.38 6.17
CA SER A 416 -18.76 25.57 6.77
C SER A 416 -18.46 26.86 6.01
N GLY A 417 -17.36 26.89 5.22
CA GLY A 417 -16.88 28.08 4.53
C GLY A 417 -16.38 29.20 5.45
N GLY A 418 -16.36 28.98 6.78
CA GLY A 418 -15.88 29.94 7.76
C GLY A 418 -14.37 30.13 7.70
N SER A 419 -13.88 31.22 8.30
CA SER A 419 -12.44 31.46 8.45
C SER A 419 -11.82 30.38 9.33
N VAL A 420 -10.64 29.87 8.94
CA VAL A 420 -9.86 28.97 9.82
C VAL A 420 -9.06 29.73 10.87
N HIS A 421 -9.08 31.06 10.87
CA HIS A 421 -8.37 31.88 11.84
C HIS A 421 -9.29 32.27 13.01
N TYR A 422 -8.78 32.12 14.24
CA TYR A 422 -9.46 32.57 15.45
C TYR A 422 -8.48 33.42 16.26
N GLY A 423 -8.26 34.68 15.83
CA GLY A 423 -7.38 35.64 16.50
C GLY A 423 -5.94 35.72 15.95
N ARG A 424 -5.07 36.51 16.61
CA ARG A 424 -3.67 36.71 16.19
C ARG A 424 -2.85 35.44 16.45
N GLY A 425 -2.55 34.69 15.38
CA GLY A 425 -1.60 33.58 15.38
C GLY A 425 -2.19 32.20 15.71
N THR A 426 -3.49 32.09 15.93
CA THR A 426 -4.20 30.84 16.25
C THR A 426 -5.15 30.46 15.12
N ASN A 427 -5.12 29.20 14.70
CA ASN A 427 -6.04 28.64 13.72
C ASN A 427 -6.91 27.54 14.35
N LEU A 428 -8.04 27.25 13.70
CA LEU A 428 -9.01 26.24 14.11
C LEU A 428 -8.63 24.84 13.65
N LEU A 429 -7.48 24.69 12.99
CA LEU A 429 -7.00 23.41 12.51
C LEU A 429 -6.61 22.51 13.70
N PRO A 430 -6.76 21.18 13.58
CA PRO A 430 -6.36 20.25 14.64
C PRO A 430 -4.88 20.40 15.03
N GLY A 431 -4.63 20.99 16.19
CA GLY A 431 -3.29 21.14 16.78
C GLY A 431 -2.86 19.92 17.60
N ALA A 432 -1.66 19.94 18.17
CA ALA A 432 -1.09 18.80 18.90
C ALA A 432 -1.97 18.29 20.07
N SER A 433 -2.71 19.19 20.72
CA SER A 433 -3.62 18.86 21.82
C SER A 433 -4.98 18.32 21.38
N PHE A 434 -5.26 18.22 20.07
CA PHE A 434 -6.57 17.80 19.57
C PHE A 434 -6.93 16.38 19.99
N ASN A 435 -6.01 15.43 19.78
CA ASN A 435 -6.16 14.04 20.25
C ASN A 435 -4.85 13.45 20.81
N GLY A 436 -3.77 14.23 20.88
CA GLY A 436 -2.47 13.80 21.41
C GLY A 436 -1.68 12.83 20.54
N VAL A 437 -2.20 12.42 19.37
CA VAL A 437 -1.55 11.47 18.46
C VAL A 437 -1.20 12.11 17.13
N CYS A 438 -2.14 12.82 16.52
CA CYS A 438 -1.92 13.40 15.21
C CYS A 438 -2.53 14.79 15.05
N HIS A 439 -1.88 15.61 14.22
CA HIS A 439 -2.19 17.03 14.11
C HIS A 439 -1.65 17.65 12.82
N LEU A 440 -2.15 18.84 12.48
CA LEU A 440 -1.59 19.68 11.43
C LEU A 440 -0.64 20.72 11.99
N ARG A 441 0.49 20.92 11.33
CA ARG A 441 1.38 22.06 11.55
C ARG A 441 1.96 22.58 10.24
N PRO A 442 2.33 23.87 10.20
CA PRO A 442 2.99 24.45 9.04
C PRO A 442 4.27 23.70 8.68
N LYS A 443 4.46 23.48 7.37
CA LYS A 443 5.68 22.97 6.75
C LYS A 443 5.92 23.67 5.42
N GLY A 444 5.72 24.99 5.37
CA GLY A 444 6.12 25.82 4.23
C GLY A 444 7.61 26.13 4.27
N GLN A 445 8.21 26.44 3.11
CA GLN A 445 9.59 26.96 3.05
C GLN A 445 9.75 28.27 3.84
N ASN A 446 8.72 29.12 3.78
CA ASN A 446 8.60 30.38 4.50
C ASN A 446 7.11 30.71 4.72
N SER A 447 6.81 31.91 5.22
CA SER A 447 5.43 32.39 5.42
C SER A 447 4.62 32.48 4.13
N ASP A 448 5.30 32.66 3.00
CA ASP A 448 4.71 32.93 1.68
C ASP A 448 4.45 31.64 0.89
N ASP A 449 5.01 30.51 1.35
CA ASP A 449 4.71 29.18 0.83
C ASP A 449 3.34 28.71 1.35
N VAL A 450 2.30 29.27 0.73
CA VAL A 450 0.90 29.12 1.11
C VAL A 450 0.15 28.13 0.21
N ALA A 451 -0.98 27.63 0.71
CA ALA A 451 -1.99 26.90 -0.04
C ALA A 451 -3.32 27.65 0.06
N ARG A 452 -4.07 27.69 -1.04
CA ARG A 452 -5.40 28.28 -1.08
C ARG A 452 -6.47 27.29 -0.61
N LEU A 453 -7.22 27.69 0.41
CA LEU A 453 -8.33 26.92 0.97
C LEU A 453 -9.62 27.10 0.14
N PRO A 454 -10.62 26.21 0.30
CA PRO A 454 -11.92 26.30 -0.39
C PRO A 454 -12.70 27.58 -0.08
N ASN A 455 -12.57 28.10 1.14
CA ASN A 455 -13.17 29.38 1.56
C ASN A 455 -12.47 30.62 0.94
N GLY A 456 -11.41 30.42 0.14
CA GLY A 456 -10.63 31.47 -0.50
C GLY A 456 -9.46 32.02 0.33
N GLU A 457 -9.35 31.64 1.61
CA GLU A 457 -8.22 32.03 2.47
C GLU A 457 -6.92 31.36 2.01
N SER A 458 -5.79 31.99 2.33
CA SER A 458 -4.46 31.42 2.12
C SER A 458 -3.80 31.17 3.46
N ILE A 459 -3.34 29.94 3.68
CA ILE A 459 -2.59 29.55 4.87
C ILE A 459 -1.23 29.02 4.46
N THR A 460 -0.20 29.18 5.31
CA THR A 460 1.07 28.48 5.10
C THR A 460 0.81 26.99 4.90
N LYS A 461 1.49 26.36 3.94
CA LYS A 461 1.28 24.93 3.63
C LYS A 461 1.38 24.08 4.89
N GLN A 462 0.31 23.33 5.14
CA GLN A 462 0.22 22.44 6.28
C GLN A 462 0.68 21.04 5.89
N CYS A 463 1.19 20.30 6.87
CA CYS A 463 1.32 18.86 6.75
C CYS A 463 0.80 18.17 8.00
N PHE A 464 0.52 16.88 7.87
CA PHE A 464 0.20 16.02 8.99
C PHE A 464 1.47 15.67 9.80
N TRP A 465 1.30 15.46 11.10
CA TRP A 465 2.36 15.07 12.03
C TRP A 465 1.86 14.00 13.01
N LEU A 466 2.73 13.07 13.41
CA LEU A 466 2.55 12.25 14.60
C LEU A 466 3.24 12.89 15.80
N ASP A 467 2.57 12.88 16.94
CA ASP A 467 3.12 13.29 18.21
C ASP A 467 4.30 12.38 18.61
N ARG A 468 5.32 12.99 19.23
CA ARG A 468 6.51 12.30 19.71
C ARG A 468 6.22 11.13 20.67
N HIS A 469 5.15 11.20 21.47
CA HIS A 469 4.81 10.12 22.41
C HIS A 469 4.29 8.90 21.68
N TYR A 470 3.41 9.10 20.69
CA TYR A 470 2.92 8.03 19.82
C TYR A 470 4.08 7.42 19.01
N VAL A 471 4.99 8.25 18.47
CA VAL A 471 6.19 7.77 17.77
C VAL A 471 7.10 6.93 18.69
N ALA A 472 7.24 7.31 19.96
CA ALA A 472 8.03 6.55 20.92
C ALA A 472 7.37 5.19 21.25
N GLU A 473 6.06 5.17 21.44
CA GLU A 473 5.28 3.95 21.68
C GLU A 473 5.38 2.99 20.50
N LEU A 474 5.13 3.49 19.31
CA LEU A 474 5.31 2.79 18.05
C LEU A 474 6.66 2.07 17.96
N ILE A 475 7.75 2.79 18.24
CA ILE A 475 9.11 2.22 18.18
C ILE A 475 9.29 1.12 19.23
N ARG A 476 8.75 1.30 20.45
CA ARG A 476 8.84 0.28 21.51
C ARG A 476 8.10 -1.00 21.15
N GLU A 477 6.92 -0.89 20.55
CA GLU A 477 6.12 -2.05 20.15
C GLU A 477 6.81 -2.87 19.07
N ASN A 478 7.28 -2.22 18.00
CA ASN A 478 7.93 -2.90 16.88
C ASN A 478 9.32 -3.46 17.25
N GLN A 479 10.00 -2.89 18.26
CA GLN A 479 11.23 -3.48 18.80
C GLN A 479 11.00 -4.82 19.52
N LYS A 480 9.85 -5.01 20.17
CA LYS A 480 9.52 -6.30 20.84
C LYS A 480 9.31 -7.41 19.82
N VAL A 481 8.68 -7.09 18.69
CA VAL A 481 8.42 -8.04 17.60
C VAL A 481 9.72 -8.53 16.99
N ASN A 482 10.63 -7.61 16.64
CA ASN A 482 11.93 -7.98 16.06
C ASN A 482 12.87 -8.70 17.06
N GLY A 483 12.68 -8.51 18.38
CA GLY A 483 13.42 -9.24 19.40
C GLY A 483 13.04 -10.72 19.56
N ASN A 484 11.89 -11.11 19.00
CA ASN A 484 11.39 -12.49 18.97
C ASN A 484 11.73 -13.23 17.67
N VAL A 485 12.27 -12.55 16.66
CA VAL A 485 12.90 -13.16 15.48
C VAL A 485 14.29 -13.65 15.92
N LYS A 486 14.33 -14.82 16.54
CA LYS A 486 15.57 -15.49 17.01
C LYS A 486 15.79 -16.80 16.31
#